data_AF-A0A7J3TTV7-F1
#
_entry.id   AF-A0A7J3TTV7-F1
#
_cell.length_a   1.000
_cell.length_b   1.000
_cell.length_c   1.000
_cell.angle_alpha   90.00
_cell.angle_beta   90.00
_cell.angle_gamma   90.00
#
_symmetry.space_group_name_H-M   'P 1'
#
loop_
_entity.id
_entity.type
_entity.pdbx_description
1 polymer ?
#
loop_
_entity_poly.entity_id
_entity_poly.type
_entity_poly.pdbx_seq_one_letter_code
_entity_poly.pdbx_strand_id
1 'polypeptide(L)'
;MVMAFEKILRKVIGAANKIKPYVDSVVDPTLVVGAANAGMLYGLFKIGDSDLNDPAKVLAIGAGALADYFANKKIVFPLAKKIREIDLRKAGAGLEARIGSWFKTGVLAITIVATVPYVAKNVKHILYEAIRPNAEQLIYKGVDVSNVKLAEKESEIGRIQRTERWKYLTDKYEKMYGMPQYTLYKLIMEESYGDPTCINENDGGAGLIHTQPGKAQELGLKVYQNCNAIISKEHAEALAKLIKRVKYNLDSLSAYDDRFNNEKLISEIAKELKKNYEFFGDWDAAVAAINTGRNGVYNKNSEFTKKAKKYLGRVNRWEEIRKNKKIMAEAAKDFNRRNYEKGLTFDGYVGWFKNNNGKNRKK
;
A
#
# COMPACT_ATOMS: atom_id res chain seq x y z
N MET A 1 32.41 -45.26 40.05
CA MET A 1 31.61 -44.17 39.42
C MET A 1 32.48 -42.99 39.02
N VAL A 2 33.36 -42.48 39.89
CA VAL A 2 34.31 -41.37 39.60
C VAL A 2 35.19 -41.62 38.37
N MET A 3 35.79 -42.81 38.24
CA MET A 3 36.64 -43.13 37.07
C MET A 3 35.87 -43.21 35.73
N ALA A 4 34.58 -43.54 35.76
CA ALA A 4 33.76 -43.57 34.55
C ALA A 4 33.41 -42.14 34.08
N PHE A 5 33.12 -41.25 35.02
CA PHE A 5 32.88 -39.84 34.75
C PHE A 5 34.14 -39.15 34.20
N GLU A 6 35.31 -39.43 34.79
CA GLU A 6 36.58 -38.86 34.34
C GLU A 6 36.93 -39.28 32.90
N LYS A 7 36.64 -40.54 32.54
CA LYS A 7 36.85 -41.06 31.19
C LYS A 7 35.93 -40.42 30.15
N ILE A 8 34.68 -40.15 30.52
CA ILE A 8 33.71 -39.42 29.68
C ILE A 8 34.15 -37.97 29.52
N LEU A 9 34.54 -37.31 30.61
CA LEU A 9 35.00 -35.92 30.60
C LEU A 9 36.24 -35.74 29.71
N ARG A 10 37.23 -36.65 29.78
CA ARG A 10 38.41 -36.64 28.90
C ARG A 10 38.05 -36.83 27.43
N LYS A 11 37.05 -37.66 27.11
CA LYS A 11 36.56 -37.84 25.73
C LYS A 11 35.86 -36.59 25.20
N VAL A 12 35.03 -35.95 26.02
CA VAL A 12 34.35 -34.70 25.67
C VAL A 12 35.35 -33.57 25.47
N ILE A 13 36.32 -33.41 26.37
CA ILE A 13 37.40 -32.43 26.24
C ILE A 13 38.25 -32.71 24.98
N GLY A 14 38.56 -33.97 24.70
CA GLY A 14 39.29 -34.36 23.49
C GLY A 14 38.53 -34.03 22.20
N ALA A 15 37.22 -34.29 22.15
CA ALA A 15 36.38 -33.94 21.01
C ALA A 15 36.24 -32.41 20.85
N ALA A 16 36.01 -31.68 21.94
CA ALA A 16 35.94 -30.23 21.96
C ALA A 16 37.26 -29.59 21.47
N ASN A 17 38.42 -30.13 21.89
CA ASN A 17 39.73 -29.64 21.44
C ASN A 17 39.99 -29.87 19.95
N LYS A 18 39.38 -30.90 19.34
CA LYS A 18 39.46 -31.12 17.89
C LYS A 18 38.55 -30.17 17.10
N ILE A 19 37.41 -29.80 17.68
CA ILE A 19 36.39 -28.95 17.03
C ILE A 19 36.69 -27.46 17.21
N LYS A 20 37.22 -27.05 18.37
CA LYS A 20 37.48 -25.65 18.74
C LYS A 20 38.30 -24.88 17.70
N PRO A 21 39.41 -25.40 17.14
CA PRO A 21 40.18 -24.67 16.13
C PRO A 21 39.38 -24.37 14.85
N TYR A 22 38.38 -25.19 14.51
CA TYR A 22 37.47 -24.99 13.37
C TYR A 22 36.30 -24.08 13.69
N VAL A 23 35.84 -24.06 14.95
CA VAL A 23 34.82 -23.12 15.39
C VAL A 23 35.43 -21.72 15.51
N ASP A 24 36.56 -21.58 16.19
CA ASP A 24 37.29 -20.32 16.32
C ASP A 24 37.74 -19.77 14.95
N SER A 25 37.99 -20.62 13.95
CA SER A 25 38.37 -20.16 12.60
C SER A 25 37.26 -19.45 11.84
N VAL A 26 36.01 -19.74 12.19
CA VAL A 26 34.83 -19.19 11.54
C VAL A 26 34.18 -18.14 12.43
N VAL A 27 34.08 -18.41 13.72
CA VAL A 27 33.37 -17.59 14.69
C VAL A 27 34.14 -16.30 15.00
N ASP A 28 35.45 -16.35 15.29
CA ASP A 28 36.18 -15.13 15.68
C ASP A 28 36.24 -14.06 14.58
N PRO A 29 36.52 -14.39 13.30
CA PRO A 29 36.47 -13.39 12.23
C PRO A 29 35.05 -12.84 12.03
N THR A 30 34.03 -13.70 12.14
CA THR A 30 32.63 -13.31 11.97
C THR A 30 32.17 -12.40 13.11
N LEU A 31 32.61 -12.67 14.35
CA LEU A 31 32.34 -11.86 15.53
C LEU A 31 33.02 -10.47 15.44
N VAL A 32 34.28 -10.42 15.00
CA VAL A 32 35.02 -9.16 14.85
C VAL A 32 34.42 -8.30 13.74
N VAL A 33 34.06 -8.90 12.59
CA VAL A 33 33.35 -8.20 11.51
C VAL A 33 31.96 -7.74 11.98
N GLY A 34 31.23 -8.58 12.72
CA GLY A 34 29.94 -8.22 13.29
C GLY A 34 30.01 -7.04 14.26
N ALA A 35 31.01 -7.02 15.16
CA ALA A 35 31.24 -5.92 16.10
C ALA A 35 31.70 -4.63 15.41
N ALA A 36 32.57 -4.74 14.40
CA ALA A 36 33.01 -3.59 13.60
C ALA A 36 31.83 -2.95 12.85
N ASN A 37 31.02 -3.76 12.17
CA ASN A 37 29.84 -3.29 11.44
C ASN A 37 28.80 -2.67 12.40
N ALA A 38 28.61 -3.26 13.60
CA ALA A 38 27.68 -2.73 14.60
C ALA A 38 28.14 -1.39 15.18
N GLY A 39 29.42 -1.23 15.51
CA GLY A 39 29.98 0.03 16.00
C GLY A 39 29.92 1.14 14.96
N MET A 40 30.11 0.80 13.69
CA MET A 40 30.06 1.76 12.58
C MET A 40 28.63 2.15 12.22
N LEU A 41 27.70 1.20 12.18
CA LEU A 41 26.27 1.48 12.07
C LEU A 41 25.82 2.40 13.22
N TYR A 42 26.25 2.14 14.45
CA TYR A 42 25.97 3.03 15.58
C TYR A 42 26.52 4.44 15.36
N GLY A 43 27.74 4.58 14.83
CA GLY A 43 28.32 5.87 14.45
C GLY A 43 27.52 6.59 13.35
N LEU A 44 27.15 5.87 12.29
CA LEU A 44 26.32 6.38 11.20
C LEU A 44 24.92 6.80 11.69
N PHE A 45 24.31 6.05 12.61
CA PHE A 45 23.03 6.41 13.22
C PHE A 45 23.15 7.62 14.15
N LYS A 46 24.26 7.78 14.88
CA LYS A 46 24.53 9.00 15.67
C LYS A 46 24.72 10.23 14.79
N ILE A 47 25.25 10.07 13.57
CA ILE A 47 25.34 11.13 12.57
C ILE A 47 23.97 11.37 11.90
N GLY A 48 23.14 10.33 11.82
CA GLY A 48 21.85 10.28 11.12
C GLY A 48 20.62 10.76 11.90
N ASP A 49 20.75 11.24 13.14
CA ASP A 49 19.65 11.88 13.89
C ASP A 49 19.19 13.23 13.28
N SER A 50 19.72 13.59 12.09
CA SER A 50 19.34 14.76 11.31
C SER A 50 18.86 14.35 9.90
N ASP A 51 17.56 14.52 9.67
CA ASP A 51 16.81 14.53 8.40
C ASP A 51 17.43 13.73 7.22
N LEU A 52 16.90 12.53 6.99
CA LEU A 52 17.31 11.60 5.92
C LEU A 52 16.86 12.02 4.50
N ASN A 53 16.24 13.20 4.36
CA ASN A 53 15.80 13.72 3.07
C ASN A 53 16.94 14.33 2.22
N ASP A 54 18.15 14.45 2.77
CA ASP A 54 19.32 14.97 2.05
C ASP A 54 20.04 13.87 1.23
N PRO A 55 20.04 13.95 -0.12
CA PRO A 55 20.72 12.98 -0.98
C PRO A 55 22.22 12.85 -0.70
N ALA A 56 22.88 13.92 -0.24
CA ALA A 56 24.30 13.88 0.08
C ALA A 56 24.59 12.99 1.29
N LYS A 57 23.66 12.93 2.26
CA LYS A 57 23.76 12.05 3.43
C LYS A 57 23.48 10.60 3.06
N VAL A 58 22.52 10.33 2.19
CA VAL A 58 22.27 8.98 1.65
C VAL A 58 23.50 8.47 0.90
N LEU A 59 24.16 9.34 0.12
CA LEU A 59 25.41 9.02 -0.56
C LEU A 59 26.55 8.75 0.42
N ALA A 60 26.65 9.53 1.51
CA ALA A 60 27.65 9.33 2.56
C ALA A 60 27.46 7.99 3.31
N ILE A 61 26.21 7.58 3.55
CA ILE A 61 25.89 6.25 4.11
C ILE A 61 26.32 5.14 3.13
N GLY A 62 26.02 5.29 1.84
CA GLY A 62 26.43 4.33 0.81
C GLY A 62 27.96 4.23 0.66
N ALA A 63 28.66 5.36 0.68
CA ALA A 63 30.12 5.41 0.66
C ALA A 63 30.73 4.80 1.94
N GLY A 64 30.11 5.05 3.10
CA GLY A 64 30.47 4.43 4.37
C GLY A 64 30.37 2.90 4.32
N ALA A 65 29.27 2.35 3.79
CA ALA A 65 29.09 0.91 3.64
C ALA A 65 30.13 0.25 2.71
N LEU A 66 30.51 0.94 1.62
CA LEU A 66 31.57 0.47 0.73
C LEU A 66 32.95 0.53 1.40
N ALA A 67 33.28 1.63 2.06
CA ALA A 67 34.52 1.76 2.82
C ALA A 67 34.62 0.67 3.90
N ASP A 68 33.50 0.32 4.53
CA ASP A 68 33.39 -0.73 5.53
C ASP A 68 33.64 -2.13 4.95
N TYR A 69 33.07 -2.43 3.78
CA TYR A 69 33.37 -3.66 3.06
C TYR A 69 34.88 -3.79 2.76
N PHE A 70 35.52 -2.70 2.31
CA PHE A 70 36.95 -2.69 2.03
C PHE A 70 37.82 -2.78 3.29
N ALA A 71 37.48 -2.05 4.35
CA ALA A 71 38.18 -2.12 5.65
C ALA A 71 38.09 -3.52 6.25
N ASN A 72 36.92 -4.14 6.21
CA ASN A 72 36.73 -5.52 6.66
C ASN A 72 37.61 -6.48 5.87
N LYS A 73 37.57 -6.41 4.53
CA LYS A 73 38.33 -7.31 3.65
C LYS A 73 39.85 -7.12 3.73
N LYS A 74 40.33 -5.89 3.89
CA LYS A 74 41.76 -5.55 3.78
C LYS A 74 42.48 -5.40 5.12
N ILE A 75 41.78 -5.08 6.20
CA ILE A 75 42.38 -4.77 7.50
C ILE A 75 41.88 -5.75 8.55
N VAL A 76 40.57 -5.86 8.73
CA VAL A 76 39.97 -6.64 9.82
C VAL A 76 40.22 -8.14 9.65
N PHE A 77 39.93 -8.71 8.47
CA PHE A 77 40.17 -10.13 8.20
C PHE A 77 41.65 -10.53 8.36
N PRO A 78 42.62 -9.80 7.79
CA PRO A 78 44.05 -10.10 8.00
C PRO A 78 44.51 -9.94 9.45
N LEU A 79 44.00 -8.93 10.17
CA LEU A 79 44.36 -8.71 11.57
C LEU A 79 43.78 -9.80 12.48
N ALA A 80 42.54 -10.21 12.27
CA ALA A 80 41.91 -11.33 12.96
C ALA A 80 42.70 -12.63 12.74
N LYS A 81 43.19 -12.86 11.52
CA LYS A 81 44.06 -14.00 11.20
C LYS A 81 45.39 -13.93 11.96
N LYS A 82 46.03 -12.76 12.05
CA LYS A 82 47.28 -12.56 12.83
C LYS A 82 47.10 -12.73 14.33
N ILE A 83 46.02 -12.18 14.91
CA ILE A 83 45.70 -12.34 16.34
C ILE A 83 45.50 -13.82 16.66
N ARG A 84 44.81 -14.55 15.78
CA ARG A 84 44.63 -16.00 15.91
C ARG A 84 45.96 -16.77 15.83
N GLU A 85 46.86 -16.40 14.92
CA GLU A 85 48.19 -17.01 14.85
C GLU A 85 48.99 -16.79 16.14
N ILE A 86 48.83 -15.64 16.81
CA ILE A 86 49.44 -15.35 18.11
C ILE A 86 48.79 -16.17 19.23
N ASP A 87 47.47 -16.31 19.25
CA ASP A 87 46.76 -17.11 20.26
C ASP A 87 46.99 -18.61 20.11
N LEU A 88 47.08 -19.12 18.88
CA LEU A 88 47.45 -20.52 18.62
C LEU A 88 48.87 -20.83 19.09
N ARG A 89 49.80 -19.87 19.00
CA ARG A 89 51.16 -20.01 19.58
C ARG A 89 51.14 -19.99 21.11
N LYS A 90 50.16 -19.32 21.73
CA LYS A 90 49.97 -19.27 23.19
C LYS A 90 49.13 -20.42 23.75
N ALA A 91 48.43 -21.20 22.91
CA ALA A 91 47.58 -22.32 23.33
C ALA A 91 48.33 -23.52 23.95
N GLY A 92 49.67 -23.48 23.99
CA GLY A 92 50.50 -24.30 24.87
C GLY A 92 50.38 -23.93 26.36
N ALA A 93 49.75 -22.81 26.72
CA ALA A 93 49.50 -22.39 28.09
C ALA A 93 48.32 -23.15 28.73
N GLY A 94 48.42 -23.36 30.05
CA GLY A 94 47.59 -24.25 30.85
C GLY A 94 46.07 -23.98 30.86
N LEU A 95 45.35 -24.86 31.57
CA LEU A 95 43.88 -25.01 31.58
C LEU A 95 43.11 -23.69 31.83
N GLU A 96 43.65 -22.77 32.63
CA GLU A 96 43.00 -21.49 32.99
C GLU A 96 42.86 -20.52 31.81
N ALA A 97 43.90 -20.41 30.96
CA ALA A 97 43.84 -19.59 29.76
C ALA A 97 42.78 -20.12 28.77
N ARG A 98 42.50 -21.43 28.82
CA ARG A 98 41.49 -22.09 27.98
C ARG A 98 40.07 -21.75 28.44
N ILE A 99 39.80 -21.76 29.75
CA ILE A 99 38.47 -21.42 30.30
C ILE A 99 38.12 -19.95 30.00
N GLY A 100 39.08 -19.03 30.12
CA GLY A 100 38.87 -17.62 29.79
C GLY A 100 38.55 -17.38 28.31
N SER A 101 39.14 -18.15 27.39
CA SER A 101 38.83 -18.09 25.96
C SER A 101 37.40 -18.55 25.68
N TRP A 102 36.96 -19.68 26.25
CA TRP A 102 35.60 -20.20 26.06
C TRP A 102 34.52 -19.26 26.63
N PHE A 103 34.78 -18.65 27.79
CA PHE A 103 33.84 -17.69 28.39
C PHE A 103 33.69 -16.44 27.51
N LYS A 104 34.78 -15.91 26.94
CA LYS A 104 34.74 -14.78 26.01
C LYS A 104 33.97 -15.10 24.73
N THR A 105 34.21 -16.25 24.11
CA THR A 105 33.47 -16.68 22.91
C THR A 105 31.98 -16.89 23.21
N GLY A 106 31.64 -17.45 24.38
CA GLY A 106 30.26 -17.61 24.83
C GLY A 106 29.53 -16.28 25.02
N VAL A 107 30.15 -15.31 25.71
CA VAL A 107 29.56 -13.98 25.94
C VAL A 107 29.37 -13.22 24.62
N LEU A 108 30.34 -13.29 23.69
CA LEU A 108 30.18 -12.66 22.38
C LEU A 108 29.07 -13.32 21.54
N ALA A 109 28.99 -14.65 21.53
CA ALA A 109 27.95 -15.36 20.82
C ALA A 109 26.54 -14.99 21.33
N ILE A 110 26.37 -14.90 22.66
CA ILE A 110 25.12 -14.44 23.28
C ILE A 110 24.82 -12.99 22.88
N THR A 111 25.83 -12.12 22.86
CA THR A 111 25.66 -10.71 22.48
C THR A 111 25.21 -10.57 21.03
N ILE A 112 25.79 -11.33 20.09
CA ILE A 112 25.37 -11.33 18.67
C ILE A 112 23.96 -11.92 18.51
N VAL A 113 23.65 -13.04 19.17
CA VAL A 113 22.31 -13.65 19.11
C VAL A 113 21.24 -12.72 19.69
N ALA A 114 21.57 -11.89 20.68
CA ALA A 114 20.64 -10.93 21.27
C ALA A 114 20.51 -9.63 20.44
N THR A 115 21.62 -9.13 19.89
CA THR A 115 21.64 -7.83 19.19
C THR A 115 21.23 -7.93 17.72
N VAL A 116 21.55 -9.02 17.02
CA VAL A 116 21.21 -9.18 15.60
C VAL A 116 19.69 -9.17 15.36
N PRO A 117 18.84 -9.86 16.15
CA PRO A 117 17.38 -9.76 15.98
C PRO A 117 16.85 -8.36 16.29
N TYR A 118 17.42 -7.67 17.27
CA TYR A 118 17.01 -6.31 17.65
C TYR A 118 17.38 -5.30 16.56
N VAL A 119 18.61 -5.35 16.05
CA VAL A 119 19.10 -4.52 14.95
C VAL A 119 18.36 -4.88 13.66
N ALA A 120 18.18 -6.16 13.32
CA ALA A 120 17.43 -6.56 12.13
C ALA A 120 15.97 -6.11 12.17
N LYS A 121 15.31 -6.14 13.34
CA LYS A 121 13.94 -5.65 13.50
C LYS A 121 13.84 -4.13 13.28
N ASN A 122 14.76 -3.37 13.85
CA ASN A 122 14.77 -1.91 13.74
C ASN A 122 15.26 -1.43 12.36
N VAL A 123 16.31 -2.04 11.81
CA VAL A 123 16.84 -1.75 10.47
C VAL A 123 15.85 -2.15 9.39
N LYS A 124 15.11 -3.27 9.53
CA LYS A 124 14.03 -3.62 8.61
C LYS A 124 12.94 -2.55 8.61
N HIS A 125 12.54 -2.04 9.77
CA HIS A 125 11.54 -0.97 9.86
C HIS A 125 12.04 0.34 9.22
N ILE A 126 13.30 0.74 9.51
CA ILE A 126 13.89 1.98 8.98
C ILE A 126 14.13 1.89 7.48
N LEU A 127 14.69 0.79 6.96
CA LEU A 127 14.84 0.56 5.52
C LEU A 127 13.49 0.50 4.81
N TYR A 128 12.50 -0.14 5.42
CA TYR A 128 11.16 -0.23 4.85
C TYR A 128 10.52 1.16 4.74
N GLU A 129 10.57 1.98 5.79
CA GLU A 129 10.02 3.35 5.77
C GLU A 129 10.83 4.30 4.87
N ALA A 130 12.16 4.18 4.82
CA ALA A 130 13.01 5.05 4.00
C ALA A 130 12.98 4.71 2.50
N ILE A 131 12.85 3.42 2.15
CA ILE A 131 12.84 2.98 0.75
C ILE A 131 11.43 3.06 0.15
N ARG A 132 10.39 2.81 0.94
CA ARG A 132 9.00 2.69 0.45
C ARG A 132 8.52 3.86 -0.42
N PRO A 133 8.71 5.15 -0.06
CA PRO A 133 8.21 6.25 -0.89
C PRO A 133 8.86 6.30 -2.27
N ASN A 134 10.16 6.01 -2.34
CA ASN A 134 10.95 6.06 -3.58
C ASN A 134 10.78 4.77 -4.40
N ALA A 135 10.72 3.61 -3.76
CA ALA A 135 10.47 2.33 -4.43
C ALA A 135 9.05 2.25 -4.97
N GLU A 136 8.03 2.68 -4.20
CA GLU A 136 6.65 2.77 -4.70
C GLU A 136 6.61 3.69 -5.94
N GLN A 137 7.17 4.91 -5.87
CA GLN A 137 7.20 5.81 -7.04
C GLN A 137 7.93 5.22 -8.26
N LEU A 138 9.03 4.49 -8.06
CA LEU A 138 9.76 3.84 -9.14
C LEU A 138 9.00 2.65 -9.73
N ILE A 139 8.33 1.84 -8.89
CA ILE A 139 7.47 0.72 -9.31
C ILE A 139 6.33 1.24 -10.19
N TYR A 140 5.70 2.37 -9.83
CA TYR A 140 4.53 2.89 -10.56
C TYR A 140 4.85 3.63 -11.86
N LYS A 141 6.09 4.12 -12.07
CA LYS A 141 6.49 4.86 -13.28
C LYS A 141 6.55 3.98 -14.55
N GLY A 142 6.55 2.65 -14.42
CA GLY A 142 6.56 1.71 -15.56
C GLY A 142 5.26 0.92 -15.76
N VAL A 143 4.21 1.19 -14.98
CA VAL A 143 2.99 0.39 -15.02
C VAL A 143 2.12 0.82 -16.21
N ASP A 144 2.06 -0.02 -17.24
CA ASP A 144 1.14 0.14 -18.35
C ASP A 144 -0.27 -0.36 -17.95
N VAL A 145 -1.16 0.59 -17.67
CA VAL A 145 -2.58 0.33 -17.39
C VAL A 145 -3.46 0.35 -18.65
N SER A 146 -2.87 0.45 -19.84
CA SER A 146 -3.62 0.30 -21.08
C SER A 146 -4.06 -1.16 -21.26
N ASN A 147 -5.25 -1.36 -21.82
CA ASN A 147 -5.79 -2.69 -22.16
C ASN A 147 -5.80 -3.69 -20.97
N VAL A 148 -6.07 -3.23 -19.75
CA VAL A 148 -6.18 -4.10 -18.57
C VAL A 148 -7.37 -5.04 -18.72
N LYS A 149 -7.15 -6.34 -18.47
CA LYS A 149 -8.19 -7.37 -18.49
C LYS A 149 -8.87 -7.40 -17.12
N LEU A 150 -10.07 -6.84 -17.03
CA LEU A 150 -10.90 -6.86 -15.83
C LEU A 150 -11.92 -8.01 -15.89
N ALA A 151 -12.44 -8.42 -14.73
CA ALA A 151 -13.59 -9.32 -14.67
C ALA A 151 -14.87 -8.65 -15.22
N GLU A 152 -15.89 -9.47 -15.41
CA GLU A 152 -17.21 -9.05 -15.90
C GLU A 152 -17.77 -7.92 -15.06
N LYS A 153 -18.25 -6.86 -15.75
CA LYS A 153 -18.64 -5.59 -15.12
C LYS A 153 -19.70 -5.77 -14.04
N GLU A 154 -20.64 -6.67 -14.25
CA GLU A 154 -21.77 -6.87 -13.33
C GLU A 154 -21.42 -7.76 -12.12
N SER A 155 -20.35 -8.56 -12.24
CA SER A 155 -19.88 -9.44 -11.15
C SER A 155 -19.35 -8.65 -9.97
N GLU A 156 -19.47 -9.20 -8.76
CA GLU A 156 -18.91 -8.59 -7.55
C GLU A 156 -17.40 -8.32 -7.69
N ILE A 157 -16.66 -9.29 -8.23
CA ILE A 157 -15.22 -9.18 -8.49
C ILE A 157 -14.92 -8.02 -9.46
N GLY A 158 -15.65 -7.94 -10.58
CA GLY A 158 -15.43 -6.88 -11.58
C GLY A 158 -15.74 -5.49 -11.04
N ARG A 159 -16.80 -5.36 -10.23
CA ARG A 159 -17.14 -4.11 -9.54
C ARG A 159 -16.04 -3.69 -8.57
N ILE A 160 -15.51 -4.61 -7.75
CA ILE A 160 -14.39 -4.33 -6.83
C ILE A 160 -13.17 -3.85 -7.63
N GLN A 161 -12.79 -4.61 -8.67
CA GLN A 161 -11.63 -4.27 -9.49
C GLN A 161 -11.74 -2.88 -10.13
N ARG A 162 -12.95 -2.48 -10.56
CA ARG A 162 -13.20 -1.16 -11.15
C ARG A 162 -13.30 -0.04 -10.12
N THR A 163 -13.86 -0.31 -8.94
CA THR A 163 -14.14 0.74 -7.95
C THR A 163 -12.93 1.05 -7.08
N GLU A 164 -12.06 0.07 -6.79
CA GLU A 164 -10.87 0.30 -5.94
C GLU A 164 -9.95 1.39 -6.44
N ARG A 165 -9.83 1.55 -7.76
CA ARG A 165 -9.00 2.62 -8.34
C ARG A 165 -9.49 4.03 -7.98
N TRP A 166 -10.72 4.19 -7.52
CA TRP A 166 -11.29 5.47 -7.08
C TRP A 166 -11.25 5.66 -5.57
N LYS A 167 -10.85 4.64 -4.80
CA LYS A 167 -10.90 4.67 -3.34
C LYS A 167 -10.13 5.85 -2.73
N TYR A 168 -8.99 6.23 -3.30
CA TYR A 168 -8.23 7.37 -2.78
C TYR A 168 -8.99 8.71 -2.93
N LEU A 169 -9.85 8.87 -3.96
CA LEU A 169 -10.73 10.03 -4.09
C LEU A 169 -11.89 9.96 -3.10
N THR A 170 -12.52 8.78 -2.97
CA THR A 170 -13.64 8.62 -2.03
C THR A 170 -13.16 8.85 -0.60
N ASP A 171 -12.04 8.25 -0.19
CA ASP A 171 -11.44 8.45 1.14
C ASP A 171 -11.11 9.93 1.40
N LYS A 172 -10.55 10.64 0.38
CA LYS A 172 -10.23 12.06 0.47
C LYS A 172 -11.46 12.90 0.79
N TYR A 173 -12.54 12.72 0.04
CA TYR A 173 -13.75 13.54 0.20
C TYR A 173 -14.62 13.08 1.38
N GLU A 174 -14.70 11.78 1.66
CA GLU A 174 -15.37 11.27 2.86
C GLU A 174 -14.75 11.86 4.12
N LYS A 175 -13.40 11.86 4.22
CA LYS A 175 -12.70 12.50 5.32
C LYS A 175 -12.95 14.01 5.37
N MET A 176 -12.90 14.69 4.22
CA MET A 176 -13.10 16.14 4.13
C MET A 176 -14.47 16.60 4.65
N TYR A 177 -15.53 15.84 4.38
CA TYR A 177 -16.90 16.20 4.76
C TYR A 177 -17.40 15.48 6.02
N GLY A 178 -16.56 14.70 6.70
CA GLY A 178 -16.93 13.95 7.90
C GLY A 178 -17.95 12.84 7.61
N MET A 179 -17.88 12.23 6.43
CA MET A 179 -18.77 11.15 6.01
C MET A 179 -18.32 9.82 6.62
N PRO A 180 -19.24 8.86 6.83
CA PRO A 180 -18.87 7.49 7.14
C PRO A 180 -18.01 6.92 6.01
N GLN A 181 -16.99 6.15 6.39
CA GLN A 181 -16.08 5.52 5.44
C GLN A 181 -16.87 4.65 4.45
N TYR A 182 -16.46 4.68 3.18
CA TYR A 182 -17.06 3.95 2.07
C TYR A 182 -18.39 4.50 1.56
N THR A 183 -18.91 5.62 2.07
CA THR A 183 -20.19 6.20 1.62
C THR A 183 -20.20 6.56 0.12
N LEU A 184 -19.14 7.15 -0.42
CA LEU A 184 -19.02 7.44 -1.85
C LEU A 184 -18.65 6.17 -2.63
N TYR A 185 -17.81 5.32 -2.04
CA TYR A 185 -17.41 4.04 -2.64
C TYR A 185 -18.62 3.16 -2.96
N LYS A 186 -19.54 3.00 -2.00
CA LYS A 186 -20.75 2.18 -2.15
C LYS A 186 -21.71 2.74 -3.21
N LEU A 187 -21.80 4.07 -3.32
CA LEU A 187 -22.57 4.73 -4.38
C LEU A 187 -21.98 4.45 -5.76
N ILE A 188 -20.67 4.62 -5.94
CA ILE A 188 -20.01 4.34 -7.22
C ILE A 188 -20.20 2.88 -7.65
N MET A 189 -20.09 1.97 -6.69
CA MET A 189 -20.23 0.54 -6.95
C MET A 189 -21.65 0.16 -7.36
N GLU A 190 -22.67 0.76 -6.74
CA GLU A 190 -24.07 0.52 -7.06
C GLU A 190 -24.48 1.16 -8.39
N GLU A 191 -24.15 2.43 -8.60
CA GLU A 191 -24.65 3.22 -9.73
C GLU A 191 -23.97 2.85 -11.03
N SER A 192 -22.63 2.78 -11.06
CA SER A 192 -21.88 2.68 -12.32
C SER A 192 -20.94 1.48 -12.39
N TYR A 193 -20.98 0.58 -11.41
CA TYR A 193 -20.08 -0.58 -11.33
C TYR A 193 -18.59 -0.16 -11.27
N GLY A 194 -18.29 1.08 -10.87
CA GLY A 194 -16.94 1.66 -10.92
C GLY A 194 -16.49 2.10 -12.31
N ASP A 195 -17.37 2.09 -13.31
CA ASP A 195 -17.09 2.51 -14.69
C ASP A 195 -17.53 3.97 -14.91
N PRO A 196 -16.58 4.90 -15.14
CA PRO A 196 -16.91 6.31 -15.36
C PRO A 196 -17.55 6.57 -16.73
N THR A 197 -17.47 5.64 -17.67
CA THR A 197 -18.06 5.78 -19.02
C THR A 197 -19.50 5.24 -19.10
N CYS A 198 -20.03 4.77 -17.98
CA CYS A 198 -21.38 4.24 -17.91
C CYS A 198 -22.42 5.36 -18.10
N ILE A 199 -23.43 5.08 -18.92
CA ILE A 199 -24.58 5.96 -19.17
C ILE A 199 -25.84 5.14 -18.89
N ASN A 200 -26.82 5.76 -18.25
CA ASN A 200 -28.19 5.24 -18.21
C ASN A 200 -28.94 5.74 -19.45
N GLU A 201 -29.26 4.81 -20.36
CA GLU A 201 -29.89 5.09 -21.65
C GLU A 201 -31.30 5.69 -21.52
N ASN A 202 -31.96 5.51 -20.37
CA ASN A 202 -33.33 5.96 -20.17
C ASN A 202 -33.43 7.41 -19.67
N ASP A 203 -32.46 7.89 -18.91
CA ASP A 203 -32.53 9.20 -18.26
C ASP A 203 -31.33 10.12 -18.51
N GLY A 204 -30.28 9.63 -19.16
CA GLY A 204 -29.07 10.42 -19.44
C GLY A 204 -28.16 10.62 -18.24
N GLY A 205 -28.38 9.86 -17.15
CA GLY A 205 -27.44 9.75 -16.04
C GLY A 205 -26.09 9.25 -16.50
N ALA A 206 -25.00 9.88 -16.05
CA ALA A 206 -23.65 9.56 -16.52
C ALA A 206 -22.59 9.70 -15.42
N GLY A 207 -21.41 9.12 -15.68
CA GLY A 207 -20.28 9.18 -14.75
C GLY A 207 -20.36 8.13 -13.64
N LEU A 208 -19.46 8.25 -12.66
CA LEU A 208 -19.32 7.23 -11.61
C LEU A 208 -20.54 7.07 -10.69
N ILE A 209 -21.44 8.06 -10.64
CA ILE A 209 -22.63 8.06 -9.76
C ILE A 209 -23.91 8.30 -10.59
N HIS A 210 -23.86 8.05 -11.92
CA HIS A 210 -25.00 8.21 -12.83
C HIS A 210 -25.81 9.50 -12.64
N THR A 211 -25.12 10.62 -12.49
CA THR A 211 -25.79 11.90 -12.21
C THR A 211 -26.54 12.38 -13.44
N GLN A 212 -27.86 12.55 -13.28
CA GLN A 212 -28.78 13.06 -14.30
C GLN A 212 -28.38 14.47 -14.77
N PRO A 213 -28.66 14.84 -16.03
CA PRO A 213 -28.14 16.08 -16.62
C PRO A 213 -28.60 17.34 -15.87
N GLY A 214 -29.90 17.49 -15.63
CA GLY A 214 -30.44 18.62 -14.85
C GLY A 214 -29.86 18.66 -13.43
N LYS A 215 -29.76 17.51 -12.76
CA LYS A 215 -29.15 17.44 -11.42
C LYS A 215 -27.67 17.82 -11.43
N ALA A 216 -26.92 17.43 -12.46
CA ALA A 216 -25.51 17.82 -12.59
C ALA A 216 -25.36 19.34 -12.75
N GLN A 217 -26.25 19.99 -13.50
CA GLN A 217 -26.25 21.45 -13.60
C GLN A 217 -26.60 22.13 -12.28
N GLU A 218 -27.55 21.61 -11.50
CA GLU A 218 -27.83 22.11 -10.13
C GLU A 218 -26.60 22.03 -9.22
N LEU A 219 -25.71 21.06 -9.46
CA LEU A 219 -24.43 20.91 -8.77
C LEU A 219 -23.31 21.80 -9.35
N GLY A 220 -23.61 22.62 -10.36
CA GLY A 220 -22.63 23.49 -11.02
C GLY A 220 -21.69 22.75 -11.96
N LEU A 221 -22.04 21.54 -12.41
CA LEU A 221 -21.28 20.79 -13.40
C LEU A 221 -21.67 21.22 -14.82
N LYS A 222 -20.68 21.39 -15.70
CA LYS A 222 -20.90 21.56 -17.14
C LYS A 222 -21.45 20.27 -17.71
N VAL A 223 -22.58 20.35 -18.41
CA VAL A 223 -23.24 19.21 -19.07
C VAL A 223 -23.14 19.37 -20.58
N TYR A 224 -22.84 18.28 -21.30
CA TYR A 224 -22.77 18.28 -22.76
C TYR A 224 -24.09 18.79 -23.35
N GLN A 225 -24.02 19.64 -24.38
CA GLN A 225 -25.18 20.27 -25.02
C GLN A 225 -26.09 21.08 -24.07
N ASN A 226 -25.62 21.38 -22.85
CA ASN A 226 -26.36 22.16 -21.86
C ASN A 226 -27.76 21.60 -21.52
N CYS A 227 -27.93 20.27 -21.57
CA CYS A 227 -29.19 19.62 -21.22
C CYS A 227 -29.54 19.85 -19.74
N ASN A 228 -30.72 20.43 -19.48
CA ASN A 228 -31.24 20.73 -18.14
C ASN A 228 -32.36 19.81 -17.67
N ALA A 229 -32.77 18.85 -18.51
CA ALA A 229 -33.79 17.87 -18.15
C ALA A 229 -33.26 16.90 -17.08
N ILE A 230 -34.11 16.51 -16.13
CA ILE A 230 -33.80 15.47 -15.14
C ILE A 230 -33.74 14.09 -15.81
N ILE A 231 -34.59 13.87 -16.81
CA ILE A 231 -34.66 12.63 -17.61
C ILE A 231 -34.65 13.04 -19.07
N SER A 232 -33.64 12.62 -19.84
CA SER A 232 -33.62 12.81 -21.30
C SER A 232 -32.92 11.65 -22.00
N LYS A 233 -33.71 10.93 -22.81
CA LYS A 233 -33.22 9.85 -23.66
C LYS A 233 -32.40 10.40 -24.83
N GLU A 234 -32.81 11.54 -25.40
CA GLU A 234 -32.08 12.23 -26.47
C GLU A 234 -30.67 12.60 -26.01
N HIS A 235 -30.55 13.10 -24.78
CA HIS A 235 -29.25 13.40 -24.17
C HIS A 235 -28.42 12.13 -23.94
N ALA A 236 -29.04 11.03 -23.50
CA ALA A 236 -28.36 9.75 -23.33
C ALA A 236 -27.78 9.23 -24.66
N GLU A 237 -28.56 9.31 -25.74
CA GLU A 237 -28.12 8.94 -27.09
C GLU A 237 -26.99 9.84 -27.61
N ALA A 238 -27.08 11.15 -27.34
CA ALA A 238 -26.05 12.12 -27.69
C ALA A 238 -24.73 11.83 -26.94
N LEU A 239 -24.80 11.49 -25.65
CA LEU A 239 -23.65 11.05 -24.86
C LEU A 239 -23.06 9.74 -25.39
N ALA A 240 -23.88 8.75 -25.72
CA ALA A 240 -23.40 7.47 -26.27
C ALA A 240 -22.63 7.67 -27.58
N LYS A 241 -23.11 8.56 -28.46
CA LYS A 241 -22.39 8.98 -29.68
C LYS A 241 -21.07 9.68 -29.35
N LEU A 242 -21.07 10.59 -28.37
CA LEU A 242 -19.87 11.29 -27.92
C LEU A 242 -18.81 10.32 -27.38
N ILE A 243 -19.18 9.38 -26.49
CA ILE A 243 -18.27 8.37 -25.91
C ILE A 243 -17.60 7.55 -27.00
N LYS A 244 -18.38 7.07 -27.97
CA LYS A 244 -17.84 6.32 -29.12
C LYS A 244 -16.90 7.17 -29.96
N ARG A 245 -17.28 8.42 -30.26
CA ARG A 245 -16.49 9.38 -31.05
C ARG A 245 -15.11 9.63 -30.45
N VAL A 246 -15.04 9.81 -29.12
CA VAL A 246 -13.78 10.07 -28.40
C VAL A 246 -13.10 8.79 -27.91
N LYS A 247 -13.55 7.62 -28.38
CA LYS A 247 -12.98 6.29 -28.07
C LYS A 247 -12.80 6.05 -26.57
N TYR A 248 -13.82 6.41 -25.77
CA TYR A 248 -13.83 6.21 -24.31
C TYR A 248 -12.70 6.94 -23.54
N ASN A 249 -12.06 7.95 -24.16
CA ASN A 249 -11.01 8.74 -23.51
C ASN A 249 -11.63 9.72 -22.50
N LEU A 250 -11.38 9.50 -21.20
CA LEU A 250 -11.98 10.29 -20.13
C LEU A 250 -11.55 11.76 -20.13
N ASP A 251 -10.30 12.06 -20.49
CA ASP A 251 -9.81 13.44 -20.55
C ASP A 251 -10.58 14.22 -21.61
N SER A 252 -10.71 13.64 -22.81
CA SER A 252 -11.54 14.17 -23.90
C SER A 252 -12.99 14.32 -23.49
N LEU A 253 -13.58 13.33 -22.81
CA LEU A 253 -14.97 13.39 -22.34
C LEU A 253 -15.19 14.52 -21.34
N SER A 254 -14.26 14.69 -20.40
CA SER A 254 -14.34 15.74 -19.37
C SER A 254 -14.25 17.16 -19.96
N ALA A 255 -13.66 17.31 -21.14
CA ALA A 255 -13.68 18.58 -21.88
C ALA A 255 -15.08 18.96 -22.37
N TYR A 256 -15.99 18.00 -22.54
CA TYR A 256 -17.38 18.24 -22.96
C TYR A 256 -18.39 18.18 -21.81
N ASP A 257 -18.20 17.27 -20.85
CA ASP A 257 -19.13 17.04 -19.75
C ASP A 257 -18.38 16.70 -18.45
N ASP A 258 -18.57 17.54 -17.44
CA ASP A 258 -17.85 17.45 -16.16
C ASP A 258 -18.21 16.18 -15.36
N ARG A 259 -19.30 15.47 -15.69
CA ARG A 259 -19.60 14.17 -15.07
C ARG A 259 -18.56 13.10 -15.37
N PHE A 260 -17.76 13.26 -16.43
CA PHE A 260 -16.63 12.38 -16.72
C PHE A 260 -15.32 12.84 -16.04
N ASN A 261 -15.31 14.01 -15.40
CA ASN A 261 -14.24 14.42 -14.51
C ASN A 261 -14.47 13.80 -13.13
N ASN A 262 -13.93 12.60 -12.91
CA ASN A 262 -14.21 11.80 -11.71
C ASN A 262 -13.94 12.53 -10.39
N GLU A 263 -12.86 13.32 -10.29
CA GLU A 263 -12.60 14.07 -9.06
C GLU A 263 -13.61 15.20 -8.83
N LYS A 264 -13.94 15.95 -9.89
CA LYS A 264 -14.93 17.03 -9.81
C LYS A 264 -16.30 16.47 -9.46
N LEU A 265 -16.75 15.41 -10.15
CA LEU A 265 -18.01 14.73 -9.87
C LEU A 265 -18.07 14.22 -8.43
N ILE A 266 -17.07 13.44 -7.98
CA ILE A 266 -17.05 12.90 -6.61
C ILE A 266 -17.06 14.03 -5.57
N SER A 267 -16.33 15.12 -5.81
CA SER A 267 -16.35 16.30 -4.94
C SER A 267 -17.75 16.92 -4.83
N GLU A 268 -18.43 17.14 -5.95
CA GLU A 268 -19.77 17.77 -5.92
C GLU A 268 -20.84 16.85 -5.32
N ILE A 269 -20.76 15.54 -5.55
CA ILE A 269 -21.64 14.57 -4.87
C ILE A 269 -21.37 14.55 -3.36
N ALA A 270 -20.11 14.62 -2.93
CA ALA A 270 -19.77 14.68 -1.50
C ALA A 270 -20.36 15.93 -0.83
N LYS A 271 -20.30 17.09 -1.50
CA LYS A 271 -20.96 18.33 -1.03
C LYS A 271 -22.47 18.18 -0.94
N GLU A 272 -23.10 17.57 -1.95
CA GLU A 272 -24.55 17.36 -1.93
C GLU A 272 -24.97 16.41 -0.80
N LEU A 273 -24.23 15.33 -0.58
CA LEU A 273 -24.45 14.43 0.55
C LEU A 273 -24.30 15.17 1.88
N LYS A 274 -23.30 16.05 2.01
CA LYS A 274 -23.15 16.88 3.21
C LYS A 274 -24.35 17.80 3.43
N LYS A 275 -24.84 18.48 2.38
CA LYS A 275 -26.06 19.31 2.46
C LYS A 275 -27.28 18.49 2.85
N ASN A 276 -27.42 17.28 2.31
CA ASN A 276 -28.52 16.39 2.70
C ASN A 276 -28.37 15.93 4.15
N TYR A 277 -27.16 15.63 4.61
CA TYR A 277 -26.90 15.31 6.02
C TYR A 277 -27.24 16.49 6.94
N GLU A 278 -26.90 17.72 6.58
CA GLU A 278 -27.28 18.92 7.34
C GLU A 278 -28.80 19.10 7.40
N PHE A 279 -29.52 18.69 6.35
CA PHE A 279 -30.98 18.73 6.31
C PHE A 279 -31.63 17.63 7.16
N PHE A 280 -31.08 16.41 7.17
CA PHE A 280 -31.71 15.25 7.82
C PHE A 280 -31.12 14.88 9.20
N GLY A 281 -29.88 15.25 9.49
CA GLY A 281 -29.11 14.77 10.65
C GLY A 281 -28.63 13.30 10.53
N ASP A 282 -28.87 12.64 9.40
CA ASP A 282 -28.63 11.20 9.19
C ASP A 282 -27.97 10.97 7.82
N TRP A 283 -26.85 10.21 7.81
CA TRP A 283 -26.12 9.88 6.59
C TRP A 283 -26.84 8.88 5.69
N ASP A 284 -27.61 7.96 6.25
CA ASP A 284 -28.44 7.04 5.44
C ASP A 284 -29.58 7.82 4.77
N ALA A 285 -30.18 8.78 5.46
CA ALA A 285 -31.14 9.70 4.85
C ALA A 285 -30.51 10.53 3.73
N ALA A 286 -29.29 11.03 3.96
CA ALA A 286 -28.54 11.78 2.96
C ALA A 286 -28.24 10.97 1.70
N VAL A 287 -27.83 9.71 1.86
CA VAL A 287 -27.59 8.77 0.76
C VAL A 287 -28.89 8.43 0.03
N ALA A 288 -29.98 8.14 0.75
CA ALA A 288 -31.27 7.84 0.14
C ALA A 288 -31.77 8.99 -0.76
N ALA A 289 -31.56 10.23 -0.32
CA ALA A 289 -31.98 11.43 -1.04
C ALA A 289 -31.33 11.57 -2.42
N ILE A 290 -30.17 10.96 -2.68
CA ILE A 290 -29.54 10.94 -4.01
C ILE A 290 -30.45 10.28 -5.05
N ASN A 291 -31.17 9.22 -4.67
CA ASN A 291 -32.05 8.48 -5.58
C ASN A 291 -33.53 8.91 -5.50
N THR A 292 -33.97 9.33 -4.32
CA THR A 292 -35.40 9.63 -4.07
C THR A 292 -35.74 11.12 -4.10
N GLY A 293 -34.73 12.00 -4.08
CA GLY A 293 -34.91 13.40 -3.73
C GLY A 293 -35.26 13.56 -2.24
N ARG A 294 -35.05 14.77 -1.68
CA ARG A 294 -35.25 15.02 -0.25
C ARG A 294 -36.67 14.68 0.23
N ASN A 295 -37.68 15.06 -0.57
CA ASN A 295 -39.09 14.81 -0.27
C ASN A 295 -39.50 13.34 -0.40
N GLY A 296 -38.64 12.48 -0.99
CA GLY A 296 -38.91 11.07 -1.19
C GLY A 296 -38.23 10.16 -0.15
N VAL A 297 -37.47 10.72 0.80
CA VAL A 297 -36.74 9.92 1.82
C VAL A 297 -37.70 9.36 2.86
N TYR A 298 -38.51 10.20 3.48
CA TYR A 298 -39.42 9.84 4.57
C TYR A 298 -40.89 9.89 4.16
N ASN A 299 -41.72 9.06 4.79
CA ASN A 299 -43.17 9.14 4.73
C ASN A 299 -43.71 10.11 5.80
N LYS A 300 -45.04 10.24 5.91
CA LYS A 300 -45.70 11.11 6.90
C LYS A 300 -45.42 10.74 8.36
N ASN A 301 -44.97 9.51 8.62
CA ASN A 301 -44.63 9.01 9.95
C ASN A 301 -43.13 9.13 10.26
N SER A 302 -42.37 9.87 9.44
CA SER A 302 -40.91 10.00 9.55
C SER A 302 -40.15 8.67 9.38
N GLU A 303 -40.76 7.68 8.73
CA GLU A 303 -40.08 6.43 8.39
C GLU A 303 -39.58 6.48 6.95
N PHE A 304 -38.46 5.82 6.67
CA PHE A 304 -37.97 5.69 5.30
C PHE A 304 -39.06 5.10 4.37
N THR A 305 -39.27 5.75 3.22
CA THR A 305 -40.16 5.23 2.20
C THR A 305 -39.66 3.88 1.68
N LYS A 306 -40.56 3.06 1.11
CA LYS A 306 -40.18 1.76 0.50
C LYS A 306 -39.09 1.91 -0.55
N LYS A 307 -39.13 3.00 -1.35
CA LYS A 307 -38.11 3.31 -2.37
C LYS A 307 -36.76 3.60 -1.71
N ALA A 308 -36.74 4.44 -0.67
CA ALA A 308 -35.53 4.77 0.07
C ALA A 308 -34.91 3.54 0.76
N LYS A 309 -35.71 2.75 1.49
CA LYS A 309 -35.26 1.49 2.13
C LYS A 309 -34.65 0.52 1.10
N LYS A 310 -35.32 0.33 -0.04
CA LYS A 310 -34.82 -0.55 -1.11
C LYS A 310 -33.49 -0.07 -1.67
N TYR A 311 -33.36 1.24 -1.91
CA TYR A 311 -32.12 1.82 -2.43
C TYR A 311 -30.97 1.67 -1.42
N LEU A 312 -31.20 2.06 -0.16
CA LEU A 312 -30.21 1.91 0.91
C LEU A 312 -29.75 0.48 1.11
N GLY A 313 -30.65 -0.50 1.06
CA GLY A 313 -30.27 -1.92 1.14
C GLY A 313 -29.31 -2.34 0.03
N ARG A 314 -29.53 -1.89 -1.21
CA ARG A 314 -28.62 -2.18 -2.33
C ARG A 314 -27.28 -1.47 -2.23
N VAL A 315 -27.27 -0.26 -1.67
CA VAL A 315 -26.05 0.52 -1.49
C VAL A 315 -25.23 -0.03 -0.32
N ASN A 316 -25.84 -0.30 0.83
CA ASN A 316 -25.15 -0.72 2.05
C ASN A 316 -24.51 -2.12 1.94
N ARG A 317 -25.06 -3.04 1.12
CA ARG A 317 -24.42 -4.35 0.87
C ARG A 317 -22.98 -4.23 0.38
N TRP A 318 -22.65 -3.15 -0.35
CA TRP A 318 -21.31 -2.95 -0.92
C TRP A 318 -20.27 -2.64 0.15
N GLU A 319 -20.68 -2.09 1.28
CA GLU A 319 -19.79 -1.87 2.42
C GLU A 319 -19.35 -3.22 3.03
N GLU A 320 -20.28 -4.15 3.20
CA GLU A 320 -20.01 -5.50 3.72
C GLU A 320 -19.08 -6.27 2.76
N ILE A 321 -19.38 -6.24 1.47
CA ILE A 321 -18.55 -6.85 0.42
C ILE A 321 -17.14 -6.26 0.46
N ARG A 322 -17.01 -4.94 0.58
CA ARG A 322 -15.71 -4.28 0.62
C ARG A 322 -14.90 -4.61 1.88
N LYS A 323 -15.57 -4.77 3.04
CA LYS A 323 -14.93 -5.16 4.30
C LYS A 323 -14.54 -6.65 4.33
N ASN A 324 -15.13 -7.47 3.46
CA ASN A 324 -14.83 -8.88 3.38
C ASN A 324 -13.44 -9.14 2.75
N LYS A 325 -12.46 -9.45 3.61
CA LYS A 325 -11.06 -9.73 3.20
C LYS A 325 -10.95 -10.88 2.20
N LYS A 326 -11.81 -11.90 2.27
CA LYS A 326 -11.79 -13.05 1.37
C LYS A 326 -12.17 -12.63 -0.05
N ILE A 327 -13.27 -11.88 -0.19
CA ILE A 327 -13.74 -11.39 -1.51
C ILE A 327 -12.71 -10.42 -2.11
N MET A 328 -12.14 -9.52 -1.30
CA MET A 328 -11.08 -8.62 -1.76
C MET A 328 -9.83 -9.37 -2.24
N ALA A 329 -9.40 -10.40 -1.52
CA ALA A 329 -8.27 -11.24 -1.91
C ALA A 329 -8.58 -12.03 -3.20
N GLU A 330 -9.80 -12.52 -3.36
CA GLU A 330 -10.26 -13.19 -4.58
C GLU A 330 -10.27 -12.23 -5.78
N ALA A 331 -10.77 -11.01 -5.62
CA ALA A 331 -10.76 -10.00 -6.66
C ALA A 331 -9.34 -9.63 -7.10
N ALA A 332 -8.41 -9.48 -6.14
CA ALA A 332 -7.00 -9.25 -6.40
C ALA A 332 -6.34 -10.43 -7.13
N LYS A 333 -6.62 -11.67 -6.67
CA LYS A 333 -6.10 -12.89 -7.30
C LYS A 333 -6.58 -13.06 -8.73
N ASP A 334 -7.87 -12.84 -8.97
CA ASP A 334 -8.45 -12.91 -10.33
C ASP A 334 -7.83 -11.84 -11.24
N PHE A 335 -7.67 -10.61 -10.74
CA PHE A 335 -7.01 -9.53 -11.49
C PHE A 335 -5.57 -9.90 -11.86
N ASN A 336 -4.78 -10.33 -10.88
CA ASN A 336 -3.38 -10.71 -11.07
C ASN A 336 -3.24 -11.84 -12.09
N ARG A 337 -4.13 -12.84 -12.03
CA ARG A 337 -4.16 -13.94 -13.00
C ARG A 337 -4.44 -13.44 -14.41
N ARG A 338 -5.43 -12.57 -14.60
CA ARG A 338 -5.80 -12.02 -15.92
C ARG A 338 -4.72 -11.13 -16.53
N ASN A 339 -3.91 -10.48 -15.69
CA ASN A 339 -2.90 -9.53 -16.13
C ASN A 339 -1.46 -10.00 -15.86
N TYR A 340 -1.26 -11.30 -15.62
CA TYR A 340 0.04 -11.90 -15.31
C TYR A 340 1.09 -11.63 -16.40
N GLU A 341 0.71 -11.74 -17.67
CA GLU A 341 1.56 -11.49 -18.85
C GLU A 341 2.13 -10.06 -18.87
N LYS A 342 1.46 -9.12 -18.21
CA LYS A 342 1.88 -7.71 -18.10
C LYS A 342 2.72 -7.41 -16.86
N GLY A 343 2.92 -8.40 -15.98
CA GLY A 343 3.49 -8.17 -14.65
C GLY A 343 2.67 -7.21 -13.78
N LEU A 344 1.40 -6.99 -14.12
CA LEU A 344 0.55 -6.01 -13.47
C LEU A 344 -0.19 -6.65 -12.29
N THR A 345 0.12 -6.20 -11.09
CA THR A 345 -0.62 -6.59 -9.87
C THR A 345 -1.80 -5.67 -9.62
N PHE A 346 -2.77 -6.14 -8.85
CA PHE A 346 -3.96 -5.37 -8.48
C PHE A 346 -3.58 -4.12 -7.67
N ASP A 347 -2.67 -4.24 -6.72
CA ASP A 347 -2.13 -3.10 -5.97
C ASP A 347 -1.31 -2.15 -6.87
N GLY A 348 -0.60 -2.71 -7.86
CA GLY A 348 0.07 -1.98 -8.93
C GLY A 348 -0.90 -1.08 -9.70
N TYR A 349 -2.01 -1.68 -10.14
CA TYR A 349 -3.09 -1.03 -10.87
C TYR A 349 -3.79 0.05 -10.02
N VAL A 350 -4.20 -0.25 -8.79
CA VAL A 350 -4.85 0.72 -7.89
C VAL A 350 -3.91 1.87 -7.55
N GLY A 351 -2.63 1.57 -7.25
CA GLY A 351 -1.62 2.57 -6.91
C GLY A 351 -1.30 3.51 -8.07
N TRP A 352 -1.35 3.03 -9.32
CA TRP A 352 -1.17 3.89 -10.49
C TRP A 352 -2.20 5.03 -10.54
N PHE A 353 -3.49 4.75 -10.28
CA PHE A 353 -4.54 5.77 -10.28
C PHE A 353 -4.35 6.80 -9.16
N LYS A 354 -3.95 6.35 -7.96
CA LYS A 354 -3.62 7.24 -6.84
C LYS A 354 -2.51 8.22 -7.20
N ASN A 355 -1.48 7.77 -7.91
CA ASN A 355 -0.27 8.54 -8.18
C ASN A 355 -0.36 9.45 -9.43
N ASN A 356 -1.21 9.11 -10.41
CA ASN A 356 -1.29 9.84 -11.68
C ASN A 356 -2.44 10.85 -11.77
N ASN A 357 -3.45 10.77 -10.90
CA ASN A 357 -4.62 11.66 -11.01
C ASN A 357 -4.33 13.14 -10.71
N GLY A 358 -3.14 13.47 -10.18
CA GLY A 358 -2.66 14.84 -10.00
C GLY A 358 -1.71 15.36 -11.08
N LYS A 359 -1.15 14.49 -11.94
CA LYS A 359 -0.05 14.85 -12.86
C LYS A 359 -0.52 15.25 -14.26
N ASN A 360 -1.64 14.71 -14.73
CA ASN A 360 -2.13 14.99 -16.10
C ASN A 360 -2.88 16.33 -16.24
N ARG A 361 -3.04 17.12 -15.17
CA ARG A 361 -3.77 18.40 -15.19
C ARG A 361 -2.91 19.66 -15.33
N LYS A 362 -1.58 19.52 -15.49
CA LYS A 362 -0.63 20.65 -15.64
C LYS A 362 -0.08 20.82 -17.06
N LYS A 363 -0.72 20.22 -18.06
CA LYS A 363 -0.53 20.55 -19.48
C LYS A 363 -1.80 21.22 -19.98
#